data_AF-A0A7C5H3J8-F1
#
_entry.id   AF-A0A7C5H3J8-F1
#
_cell.length_a   1.000
_cell.length_b   1.000
_cell.length_c   1.000
_cell.angle_alpha   90.00
_cell.angle_beta   90.00
_cell.angle_gamma   90.00
#
_symmetry.space_group_name_H-M   'P 1'
#
loop_
_entity.id
_entity.type
_entity.pdbx_description
1 polymer ?
#
loop_
_entity_poly.entity_id
_entity_poly.type
_entity_poly.pdbx_seq_one_letter_code
_entity_poly.pdbx_strand_id
1 'polypeptide(L)' 'MKEHHHHHEEKLVKISVSIEEDQLALLKELASEYTERLGQRWSVSAMIRLAVGDFLARQGKIA' A
#
# COMPACT_ATOMS: atom_id res chain seq x y z
N MET A 1 -1.09 24.29 -23.10
CA MET A 1 -1.63 22.92 -22.99
C MET A 1 -2.02 22.72 -21.53
N LYS A 2 -3.28 22.38 -21.23
CA LYS A 2 -3.68 22.01 -19.87
C LYS A 2 -3.36 20.53 -19.71
N GLU A 3 -2.42 20.21 -18.83
CA GLU A 3 -2.11 18.83 -18.45
C GLU A 3 -3.33 18.27 -17.70
N HIS A 4 -4.01 17.32 -18.32
CA HIS A 4 -5.05 16.55 -17.66
C HIS A 4 -4.36 15.55 -16.72
N HIS A 5 -4.16 15.94 -15.46
CA HIS A 5 -3.89 14.99 -14.38
C HIS A 5 -5.14 14.13 -14.18
N HIS A 6 -5.21 13.00 -14.87
CA HIS A 6 -6.16 11.93 -14.56
C HIS A 6 -5.76 11.31 -13.22
N HIS A 7 -6.13 11.96 -12.12
CA HIS A 7 -6.19 11.32 -10.81
C HIS A 7 -7.32 10.28 -10.89
N HIS A 8 -6.97 9.06 -11.31
CA HIS A 8 -7.78 7.89 -10.97
C HIS A 8 -7.68 7.69 -9.46
N GLU A 9 -8.42 8.51 -8.70
CA GLU A 9 -8.63 8.24 -7.28
C GLU A 9 -9.56 7.04 -7.18
N GLU A 10 -8.97 5.85 -7.25
CA GLU A 10 -9.69 4.64 -6.88
C GLU A 10 -10.24 4.81 -5.48
N LYS A 11 -11.56 4.68 -5.34
CA LYS A 11 -12.25 4.90 -4.08
C LYS A 11 -11.80 3.84 -3.06
N LEU A 12 -10.95 4.25 -2.12
CA LEU A 12 -10.52 3.37 -1.03
C LEU A 12 -11.71 3.04 -0.12
N VAL A 13 -11.89 1.76 0.17
CA VAL A 13 -12.89 1.25 1.12
C VAL A 13 -12.19 0.97 2.45
N LYS A 14 -12.74 1.52 3.54
CA LYS A 14 -12.23 1.24 4.89
C LYS A 14 -12.64 -0.17 5.32
N ILE A 15 -11.65 -0.97 5.70
CA ILE A 15 -11.83 -2.29 6.29
C ILE A 15 -11.08 -2.37 7.62
N SER A 16 -11.47 -3.34 8.46
CA SER A 16 -10.70 -3.78 9.62
C SER A 16 -10.13 -5.16 9.32
N VAL A 17 -8.86 -5.39 9.67
CA VAL A 17 -8.19 -6.68 9.50
C VAL A 17 -7.53 -7.10 10.81
N SER A 18 -7.46 -8.40 11.04
CA SER A 18 -6.63 -9.01 12.09
C SER A 18 -5.40 -9.59 11.44
N ILE A 19 -4.22 -9.29 11.99
CA ILE A 19 -2.92 -9.82 11.57
C ILE A 19 -2.12 -10.17 12.82
N GLU A 20 -1.14 -11.05 12.67
CA GLU A 20 -0.23 -11.40 13.76
C GLU A 20 0.59 -10.18 14.21
N GLU A 21 0.93 -10.14 15.49
CA GLU A 21 1.61 -8.98 16.10
C GLU A 21 3.02 -8.76 15.52
N ASP A 22 3.76 -9.84 15.27
CA ASP A 22 5.07 -9.82 14.65
C ASP A 22 5.03 -9.29 13.21
N GLN A 23 4.00 -9.68 12.45
CA GLN A 23 3.76 -9.15 11.10
C GLN A 23 3.45 -7.65 11.14
N LEU A 24 2.66 -7.18 12.12
CA LEU A 24 2.42 -5.74 12.30
C LEU A 24 3.72 -4.97 12.58
N ALA A 25 4.63 -5.54 13.38
CA ALA A 25 5.93 -4.93 13.65
C ALA A 25 6.77 -4.81 12.37
N LEU A 26 6.87 -5.88 11.57
CA LEU A 26 7.56 -5.87 10.29
C LEU A 26 6.96 -4.87 9.30
N LEU A 27 5.63 -4.77 9.23
CA LEU A 27 4.96 -3.78 8.37
C LEU A 27 5.25 -2.32 8.80
N LYS A 28 5.42 -2.07 10.10
CA LYS A 28 5.80 -0.74 10.61
C LYS A 28 7.25 -0.40 10.25
N GLU A 29 8.15 -1.36 10.40
CA GLU A 29 9.57 -1.23 10.02
C GLU A 29 9.70 -0.92 8.53
N LEU A 30 9.10 -1.73 7.66
CA LEU A 30 9.10 -1.51 6.21
C LEU A 30 8.50 -0.16 5.82
N ALA A 31 7.41 0.27 6.47
CA ALA A 31 6.84 1.59 6.23
C ALA A 31 7.83 2.73 6.59
N SER A 32 8.61 2.57 7.67
CA SER A 32 9.66 3.53 8.04
C SER A 32 10.78 3.54 7.01
N GLU A 33 11.32 2.37 6.65
CA GLU A 33 12.39 2.23 5.66
C GLU A 33 12.01 2.84 4.31
N TYR A 34 10.79 2.58 3.84
CA TYR A 34 10.30 3.13 2.58
C TYR A 34 10.08 4.64 2.67
N THR A 35 9.71 5.15 3.85
CA THR A 35 9.58 6.58 4.07
C THR A 35 10.92 7.28 3.92
N GLU A 36 11.96 6.74 4.53
CA GLU A 36 13.32 7.27 4.44
C GLU A 36 13.88 7.14 3.02
N ARG A 37 13.77 5.93 2.43
CA ARG A 37 14.35 5.62 1.12
C ARG A 37 13.72 6.39 -0.03
N LEU A 38 12.40 6.62 0.02
CA LEU A 38 11.66 7.23 -1.09
C LEU A 38 11.31 8.70 -0.82
N GLY A 39 11.65 9.25 0.35
CA GLY A 39 11.38 10.64 0.70
C GLY A 39 9.90 11.00 0.74
N GLN A 40 9.01 10.03 0.90
CA GLN A 40 7.56 10.22 0.95
C GLN A 40 6.95 9.40 2.06
N ARG A 41 5.83 9.84 2.65
CA ARG A 41 5.22 9.13 3.78
C ARG A 41 4.66 7.76 3.35
N TRP A 42 5.14 6.70 3.96
CA TRP A 42 4.54 5.37 3.90
C TRP A 42 3.88 4.98 5.21
N SER A 43 2.79 4.23 5.12
CA SER A 43 2.01 3.77 6.27
C SER A 43 1.81 2.26 6.22
N VAL A 44 1.43 1.68 7.35
CA VAL A 44 1.03 0.26 7.42
C VAL A 44 -0.09 -0.04 6.41
N SER A 45 -1.06 0.86 6.26
CA SER A 45 -2.12 0.69 5.25
C SER A 45 -1.61 0.76 3.80
N ALA A 46 -0.51 1.48 3.52
CA ALA A 46 0.14 1.43 2.22
C ALA A 46 0.88 0.11 2.00
N MET A 47 1.57 -0.40 3.02
CA MET A 47 2.22 -1.72 2.98
C MET A 47 1.21 -2.85 2.76
N ILE A 48 0.09 -2.85 3.48
CA ILE A 48 -0.97 -3.85 3.32
C ILE A 48 -1.55 -3.79 1.90
N ARG A 49 -1.81 -2.59 1.36
CA ARG A 49 -2.31 -2.46 -0.01
C ARG A 49 -1.30 -2.94 -1.05
N LEU A 50 0.00 -2.70 -0.84
CA LEU A 50 1.06 -3.22 -1.71
C LEU A 50 1.07 -4.76 -1.70
N ALA A 51 1.00 -5.37 -0.52
CA ALA A 51 0.95 -6.83 -0.38
C ALA A 51 -0.31 -7.44 -1.01
N VAL A 52 -1.48 -6.84 -0.79
CA VAL A 52 -2.73 -7.26 -1.42
C VAL A 52 -2.66 -7.11 -2.94
N GLY A 53 -2.08 -6.00 -3.44
CA GLY A 53 -1.89 -5.77 -4.86
C GLY A 53 -0.98 -6.81 -5.50
N ASP A 54 0.20 -7.05 -4.93
CA ASP A 54 1.15 -8.07 -5.40
C ASP A 54 0.52 -9.47 -5.39
N PHE A 55 -0.22 -9.83 -4.32
CA PHE A 55 -0.93 -11.09 -4.26
C PHE A 55 -1.95 -11.23 -5.39
N LEU A 56 -2.82 -10.25 -5.59
CA LEU A 56 -3.85 -10.29 -6.64
C LEU A 56 -3.24 -10.28 -8.05
N ALA A 57 -2.15 -9.55 -8.27
CA ALA A 57 -1.42 -9.53 -9.54
C ALA A 57 -0.83 -10.91 -9.87
N ARG A 58 -0.21 -11.58 -8.88
CA ARG A 58 0.29 -12.97 -9.03
C ARG A 58 -0.82 -13.97 -9.32
N GLN A 59 -2.04 -13.69 -8.87
CA GLN A 59 -3.23 -14.50 -9.19
C GLN A 59 -3.89 -14.13 -10.54
N GLY A 60 -3.32 -13.17 -11.29
CA GLY A 60 -3.87 -12.67 -12.55
C GLY A 60 -5.23 -11.97 -12.38
N LYS A 61 -5.53 -11.44 -11.19
CA LYS A 61 -6.81 -10.78 -10.88
C LYS A 61 -6.79 -9.29 -11.17
N ILE A 62 -5.63 -8.67 -11.04
CA ILE A 62 -5.37 -7.27 -11.38
C ILE A 62 -4.06 -7.18 -12.18
N ALA A 63 -3.88 -6.09 -12.93
CA ALA A 63 -2.71 -5.83 -13.78
C ALA A 63 -1.71 -4.90 -13.11
#